data_AF-A0A257Y629-F1
#
_entry.id   AF-A0A257Y629-F1
#
_cell.length_a   1.000
_cell.length_b   1.000
_cell.length_c   1.000
_cell.angle_alpha   90.00
_cell.angle_beta   90.00
_cell.angle_gamma   90.00
#
_symmetry.space_group_name_H-M   'P 1'
#
loop_
_entity.id
_entity.type
_entity.pdbx_description
1 polymer ?
#
loop_
_entity_poly.entity_id
_entity_poly.type
_entity_poly.pdbx_seq_one_letter_code
_entity_poly.pdbx_strand_id
1 'polypeptide(L)'
;TSQSAINRIEKGKQNLSIETLGRLSDALNKQIITLGSGSVNLRVEGGHELHGSIKLKTSKNAAVALLCASLLNHGTTKFLNFPRIEEVFRIIEVLESIGVQAKWTNGNNLELRRPAELRLDKINKDAARRTRSVLMLVGSLMHVYSDFKIPYAGGCKLGERTIEPHLFALEEFGVSIVAHSGSYTVTTKKRAPGEITLYEQGNTVTNNVLMAAARTEGTTYVQSASGDYMVQDLSHFLVKLGVKIEGIGTPFLRITGVPYIKKNVTYSPTEDPIEAMFFISSAVTTNSEIKVERVPYRWIALELLKLEKMGLQISYGKPYKAANGVVDLRDITIHKHNGSLKALTDKIHPNLYPGLNPDNLPYFVPIACV
;
A
#
# COMPACT_ATOMS: atom_id res chain seq x y z
N THR A 1 -46.57 1.21 -22.91
CA THR A 1 -46.50 0.10 -21.92
C THR A 1 -45.13 -0.07 -21.27
N SER A 2 -44.03 0.50 -21.79
CA SER A 2 -42.69 0.42 -21.17
C SER A 2 -42.44 1.40 -20.02
N GLN A 3 -43.05 2.59 -20.05
CA GLN A 3 -42.90 3.62 -19.01
C GLN A 3 -43.41 3.18 -17.62
N SER A 4 -44.43 2.32 -17.58
CA SER A 4 -44.96 1.80 -16.30
C SER A 4 -44.07 0.72 -15.69
N ALA A 5 -43.32 -0.03 -16.50
CA ALA A 5 -42.36 -1.02 -16.01
C ALA A 5 -41.13 -0.34 -15.38
N ILE A 6 -40.59 0.70 -16.02
CA ILE A 6 -39.43 1.46 -15.51
C ILE A 6 -39.77 2.11 -14.15
N ASN A 7 -40.90 2.80 -14.06
CA ASN A 7 -41.33 3.44 -12.81
C ASN A 7 -41.58 2.42 -11.66
N ARG A 8 -42.00 1.19 -11.99
CA ARG A 8 -42.11 0.10 -10.99
C ARG A 8 -40.76 -0.46 -10.56
N ILE A 9 -39.78 -0.54 -11.48
CA ILE A 9 -38.40 -0.94 -11.16
C ILE A 9 -37.74 0.11 -10.25
N GLU A 10 -37.85 1.40 -10.59
CA GLU A 10 -37.28 2.50 -9.79
C GLU A 10 -37.85 2.56 -8.36
N LYS A 11 -39.11 2.15 -8.17
CA LYS A 11 -39.77 2.10 -6.86
C LYS A 11 -39.58 0.78 -6.11
N GLY A 12 -38.76 -0.14 -6.64
CA GLY A 12 -38.53 -1.46 -6.02
C GLY A 12 -39.76 -2.37 -5.98
N LYS A 13 -40.78 -2.10 -6.81
CA LYS A 13 -42.07 -2.85 -6.84
C LYS A 13 -42.15 -3.87 -7.98
N GLN A 14 -41.05 -4.11 -8.69
CA GLN A 14 -40.96 -5.07 -9.79
C GLN A 14 -39.88 -6.10 -9.47
N ASN A 15 -40.28 -7.36 -9.33
CA ASN A 15 -39.32 -8.46 -9.25
C ASN A 15 -38.66 -8.64 -10.62
N LEU A 16 -37.32 -8.56 -10.67
CA LEU A 16 -36.54 -8.77 -11.87
C LEU A 16 -35.98 -10.19 -11.87
N SER A 17 -36.30 -10.98 -12.89
CA SER A 17 -35.67 -12.29 -13.07
C SER A 17 -34.21 -12.13 -13.51
N ILE A 18 -33.39 -13.15 -13.27
CA ILE A 18 -32.00 -13.22 -13.75
C ILE A 18 -31.94 -13.02 -15.27
N GLU A 19 -32.89 -13.59 -16.01
CA GLU A 19 -33.00 -13.40 -17.46
C GLU A 19 -33.27 -11.94 -17.84
N THR A 20 -34.14 -11.25 -17.09
CA THR A 20 -34.44 -9.83 -17.34
C THR A 20 -33.21 -8.95 -17.08
N LEU A 21 -32.46 -9.28 -16.02
CA LEU A 21 -31.22 -8.59 -15.67
C LEU A 21 -30.10 -8.87 -16.69
N GLY A 22 -30.05 -10.08 -17.27
CA GLY A 22 -29.16 -10.40 -18.40
C GLY A 22 -29.47 -9.56 -19.64
N ARG A 23 -30.74 -9.49 -20.04
CA ARG A 23 -31.17 -8.65 -21.19
C ARG A 23 -30.87 -7.17 -20.97
N LEU A 24 -31.00 -6.67 -19.74
CA LEU A 24 -30.61 -5.30 -19.37
C LEU A 24 -29.10 -5.10 -19.45
N SER A 25 -28.32 -6.09 -19.03
CA SER A 25 -26.85 -6.08 -19.09
C SER A 25 -26.36 -5.95 -20.54
N ASP A 26 -26.96 -6.69 -21.46
CA ASP A 26 -26.65 -6.63 -22.89
C ASP A 26 -27.09 -5.30 -23.51
N ALA A 27 -28.32 -4.86 -23.23
CA ALA A 27 -28.86 -3.61 -23.76
C ALA A 27 -28.10 -2.36 -23.30
N LEU A 28 -27.54 -2.37 -22.08
CA LEU A 28 -26.79 -1.26 -21.51
C LEU A 28 -25.27 -1.35 -21.79
N ASN A 29 -24.83 -2.41 -22.47
CA ASN A 29 -23.42 -2.74 -22.69
C ASN A 29 -22.57 -2.61 -21.39
N LYS A 30 -23.18 -3.00 -20.27
CA LYS A 30 -22.64 -2.89 -18.91
C LYS A 30 -22.99 -4.16 -18.16
N GLN A 31 -22.00 -4.80 -17.55
CA GLN A 31 -22.21 -6.01 -16.78
C GLN A 31 -22.97 -5.71 -15.47
N ILE A 32 -24.29 -5.96 -15.45
CA ILE A 32 -25.16 -5.72 -14.28
C ILE A 32 -25.10 -6.87 -13.29
N ILE A 33 -24.94 -8.10 -13.81
CA ILE A 33 -24.76 -9.32 -13.01
C ILE A 33 -23.53 -10.06 -13.51
N THR A 34 -22.70 -10.51 -12.58
CA THR A 34 -21.64 -11.48 -12.85
C THR A 34 -21.96 -12.74 -12.04
N LEU A 35 -22.32 -13.83 -12.70
CA LEU A 35 -22.37 -15.15 -12.07
C LEU A 35 -20.92 -15.66 -11.98
N GLY A 36 -20.19 -15.16 -10.98
CA GLY A 36 -18.86 -15.63 -10.66
C GLY A 36 -18.94 -16.90 -9.80
N SER A 37 -18.24 -17.95 -10.21
CA SER A 37 -17.87 -19.03 -9.29
C SER A 37 -16.86 -18.48 -8.28
N GLY A 38 -17.35 -17.91 -7.17
CA GLY A 38 -16.53 -17.57 -6.01
C GLY A 38 -16.60 -16.14 -5.48
N SER A 39 -17.78 -15.52 -5.35
CA SER A 39 -17.90 -14.36 -4.46
C SER A 39 -17.99 -14.83 -3.00
N VAL A 40 -17.02 -14.42 -2.18
CA VAL A 40 -17.10 -14.59 -0.72
C VAL A 40 -18.06 -13.54 -0.20
N ASN A 41 -19.23 -13.96 0.27
CA ASN A 41 -20.17 -13.11 0.98
C ASN A 41 -19.95 -13.29 2.48
N LEU A 42 -19.79 -12.19 3.20
CA LEU A 42 -19.71 -12.20 4.66
C LEU A 42 -21.10 -11.85 5.22
N ARG A 43 -21.70 -12.77 5.99
CA ARG A 43 -22.88 -12.50 6.80
C ARG A 43 -22.39 -12.14 8.21
N VAL A 44 -22.69 -10.93 8.66
CA VAL A 44 -22.34 -10.45 10.00
C VAL A 44 -23.63 -10.31 10.79
N GLU A 45 -23.69 -10.95 11.96
CA GLU A 45 -24.74 -10.73 12.96
C GLU A 45 -24.23 -9.66 13.95
N GLY A 46 -25.00 -8.59 14.12
CA GLY A 46 -24.62 -7.48 15.00
C GLY A 46 -25.00 -7.74 16.46
N GLY A 47 -24.55 -6.87 17.37
CA GLY A 47 -24.91 -6.93 18.79
C GLY A 47 -24.00 -7.83 19.65
N HIS A 48 -22.91 -8.33 19.08
CA HIS A 48 -21.90 -9.11 19.82
C HIS A 48 -20.76 -8.22 20.31
N GLU A 49 -20.36 -8.43 21.57
CA GLU A 49 -19.12 -7.90 22.11
C GLU A 49 -17.93 -8.76 21.67
N LEU A 50 -16.82 -8.10 21.36
CA LEU A 50 -15.53 -8.72 21.11
C LEU A 50 -14.74 -8.86 22.41
N HIS A 51 -13.96 -9.94 22.54
CA HIS A 51 -13.07 -10.14 23.68
C HIS A 51 -11.74 -10.78 23.25
N GLY A 52 -10.67 -10.49 23.98
CA GLY A 52 -9.37 -11.14 23.84
C GLY A 52 -8.28 -10.25 23.23
N SER A 53 -7.27 -10.89 22.64
CA SER A 53 -6.09 -10.22 22.09
C SER A 53 -5.87 -10.57 20.63
N ILE A 54 -5.48 -9.59 19.83
CA ILE A 54 -5.12 -9.78 18.43
C ILE A 54 -3.72 -9.22 18.13
N LYS A 55 -2.89 -10.03 17.49
CA LYS A 55 -1.57 -9.64 17.04
C LYS A 55 -1.63 -9.13 15.61
N LEU A 56 -1.20 -7.89 15.38
CA LEU A 56 -1.16 -7.31 14.05
C LEU A 56 -0.22 -8.06 13.11
N LYS A 57 -0.61 -8.08 11.84
CA LYS A 57 0.17 -8.56 10.71
C LYS A 57 1.04 -7.44 10.16
N THR A 58 1.99 -7.84 9.33
CA THR A 58 2.88 -6.92 8.62
C THR A 58 2.16 -6.19 7.48
N SER A 59 2.57 -4.97 7.22
CA SER A 59 1.93 -4.09 6.25
C SER A 59 1.96 -4.58 4.81
N LYS A 60 0.78 -4.59 4.16
CA LYS A 60 0.67 -4.81 2.71
C LYS A 60 1.45 -3.75 1.92
N ASN A 61 1.22 -2.47 2.25
CA ASN A 61 1.70 -1.36 1.45
C ASN A 61 3.23 -1.27 1.50
N ALA A 62 3.83 -1.57 2.65
CA ALA A 62 5.27 -1.74 2.77
C ALA A 62 5.77 -2.96 1.98
N ALA A 63 5.12 -4.12 2.13
CA ALA A 63 5.50 -5.35 1.42
C ALA A 63 5.54 -5.17 -0.11
N VAL A 64 4.55 -4.49 -0.70
CA VAL A 64 4.52 -4.22 -2.14
C VAL A 64 5.71 -3.36 -2.58
N ALA A 65 6.05 -2.30 -1.84
CA ALA A 65 7.21 -1.46 -2.14
C ALA A 65 8.55 -2.23 -2.01
N LEU A 66 8.66 -3.07 -0.97
CA LEU A 66 9.82 -3.93 -0.73
C LEU A 66 10.02 -4.98 -1.83
N LEU A 67 8.93 -5.55 -2.37
CA LEU A 67 9.00 -6.46 -3.52
C LEU A 67 9.59 -5.77 -4.75
N CYS A 68 9.13 -4.55 -5.07
CA CYS A 68 9.69 -3.77 -6.18
C CYS A 68 11.18 -3.48 -5.95
N ALA A 69 11.54 -3.00 -4.76
CA ALA A 69 12.92 -2.64 -4.42
C ALA A 69 13.87 -3.84 -4.37
N SER A 70 13.36 -5.06 -4.17
CA SER A 70 14.18 -6.28 -4.19
C SER A 70 14.93 -6.48 -5.50
N LEU A 71 14.44 -5.94 -6.62
CA LEU A 71 15.09 -6.00 -7.94
C LEU A 71 16.42 -5.23 -7.98
N LEU A 72 16.60 -4.22 -7.12
CA LEU A 72 17.85 -3.47 -7.03
C LEU A 72 19.02 -4.35 -6.58
N ASN A 73 18.75 -5.37 -5.75
CA ASN A 73 19.75 -6.22 -5.12
C ASN A 73 20.04 -7.48 -5.97
N HIS A 74 21.28 -7.65 -6.41
CA HIS A 74 21.76 -8.86 -7.10
C HIS A 74 22.10 -10.02 -6.14
N GLY A 75 21.98 -9.84 -4.82
CA GLY A 75 22.12 -10.89 -3.82
C GLY A 75 20.77 -11.56 -3.48
N THR A 76 20.77 -12.35 -2.40
CA THR A 76 19.53 -12.96 -1.88
C THR A 76 18.82 -11.98 -0.95
N THR A 77 17.52 -11.75 -1.19
CA THR A 77 16.68 -10.94 -0.31
C THR A 77 15.72 -11.85 0.44
N LYS A 78 15.82 -11.91 1.77
CA LYS A 78 14.93 -12.68 2.63
C LYS A 78 14.02 -11.73 3.42
N PHE A 79 12.72 -11.82 3.17
CA PHE A 79 11.72 -11.15 3.97
C PHE A 79 11.16 -12.06 5.06
N LEU A 80 11.09 -11.54 6.29
CA LEU A 80 10.51 -12.25 7.43
C LEU A 80 9.05 -11.87 7.66
N ASN A 81 8.23 -12.83 8.10
CA ASN A 81 6.81 -12.64 8.42
C ASN A 81 6.02 -11.89 7.32
N PHE A 82 6.31 -12.16 6.05
CA PHE A 82 5.78 -11.41 4.92
C PHE A 82 4.28 -11.68 4.69
N PRO A 83 3.47 -10.66 4.34
CA PRO A 83 2.03 -10.83 4.24
C PRO A 83 1.63 -11.68 3.02
N ARG A 84 0.71 -12.62 3.23
CA ARG A 84 0.18 -13.53 2.18
C ARG A 84 -1.21 -13.09 1.75
N ILE A 85 -1.26 -12.07 0.91
CA ILE A 85 -2.49 -11.45 0.45
C ILE A 85 -2.43 -11.22 -1.06
N GLU A 86 -3.59 -11.11 -1.69
CA GLU A 86 -3.71 -11.17 -3.15
C GLU A 86 -2.81 -10.17 -3.87
N GLU A 87 -2.73 -8.92 -3.40
CA GLU A 87 -1.88 -7.90 -4.04
C GLU A 87 -0.38 -8.23 -3.97
N VAL A 88 0.07 -8.86 -2.89
CA VAL A 88 1.46 -9.33 -2.75
C VAL A 88 1.73 -10.47 -3.72
N PHE A 89 0.81 -11.43 -3.82
CA PHE A 89 0.91 -12.53 -4.78
C PHE A 89 0.95 -12.04 -6.22
N ARG A 90 0.14 -11.04 -6.59
CA ARG A 90 0.17 -10.44 -7.94
C ARG A 90 1.55 -9.86 -8.29
N ILE A 91 2.21 -9.18 -7.37
CA ILE A 91 3.57 -8.66 -7.63
C ILE A 91 4.58 -9.81 -7.69
N ILE A 92 4.45 -10.83 -6.85
CA ILE A 92 5.29 -12.04 -6.93
C ILE A 92 5.14 -12.72 -8.29
N GLU A 93 3.91 -12.92 -8.79
CA GLU A 93 3.64 -13.48 -10.12
C GLU A 93 4.31 -12.66 -11.23
N VAL A 94 4.29 -11.33 -11.13
CA VAL A 94 5.00 -10.44 -12.05
C VAL A 94 6.51 -10.67 -11.97
N LEU A 95 7.09 -10.71 -10.77
CA LEU A 95 8.52 -10.94 -10.57
C LEU A 95 8.97 -12.33 -11.06
N GLU A 96 8.19 -13.37 -10.78
CA GLU A 96 8.46 -14.74 -11.23
C GLU A 96 8.40 -14.85 -12.76
N SER A 97 7.43 -14.19 -13.40
CA SER A 97 7.29 -14.20 -14.85
C SER A 97 8.51 -13.62 -15.58
N ILE A 98 9.20 -12.65 -14.97
CA ILE A 98 10.44 -12.05 -15.50
C ILE A 98 11.71 -12.78 -15.02
N GLY A 99 11.57 -13.91 -14.32
CA GLY A 99 12.65 -14.84 -13.97
C GLY A 99 13.14 -14.76 -12.52
N VAL A 100 12.56 -13.92 -11.67
CA VAL A 100 12.91 -13.88 -10.22
C VAL A 100 12.43 -15.17 -9.56
N GLN A 101 13.29 -15.83 -8.81
CA GLN A 101 12.89 -16.98 -8.00
C GLN A 101 12.29 -16.48 -6.69
N ALA A 102 11.04 -16.85 -6.42
CA ALA A 102 10.38 -16.60 -5.15
C ALA A 102 10.12 -17.92 -4.42
N LYS A 103 10.58 -18.03 -3.18
CA LYS A 103 10.41 -19.23 -2.35
C LYS A 103 9.85 -18.86 -0.99
N TRP A 104 8.65 -19.34 -0.72
CA TRP A 104 8.11 -19.30 0.63
C TRP A 104 8.77 -20.36 1.52
N THR A 105 9.11 -19.97 2.75
CA THR A 105 9.67 -20.85 3.78
C THR A 105 8.86 -20.74 5.07
N ASN A 106 9.18 -21.58 6.06
CA ASN A 106 8.43 -21.64 7.33
C ASN A 106 8.32 -20.27 8.01
N GLY A 107 7.19 -20.01 8.67
CA GLY A 107 6.94 -18.75 9.38
C GLY A 107 6.59 -17.57 8.47
N ASN A 108 5.92 -17.81 7.32
CA ASN A 108 5.57 -16.77 6.34
C ASN A 108 6.79 -15.99 5.81
N ASN A 109 7.96 -16.62 5.78
CA ASN A 109 9.16 -15.99 5.25
C ASN A 109 9.20 -16.15 3.73
N LEU A 110 9.64 -15.11 3.02
CA LEU A 110 9.76 -15.10 1.56
C LEU A 110 11.22 -14.85 1.18
N GLU A 111 11.81 -15.76 0.42
CA GLU A 111 13.14 -15.59 -0.16
C GLU A 111 13.01 -15.25 -1.64
N LEU A 112 13.69 -14.18 -2.06
CA LEU A 112 13.77 -13.73 -3.44
C LEU A 112 15.21 -13.80 -3.93
N ARG A 113 15.39 -14.37 -5.12
CA ARG A 113 16.66 -14.36 -5.86
C ARG A 113 16.38 -13.93 -7.28
N ARG A 114 16.87 -12.75 -7.64
CA ARG A 114 16.78 -12.30 -9.03
C ARG A 114 17.90 -12.92 -9.88
N PRO A 115 17.64 -13.22 -11.16
CA PRO A 115 18.67 -13.62 -12.11
C PRO A 115 19.57 -12.43 -12.49
N ALA A 116 20.68 -12.75 -13.16
CA ALA A 116 21.55 -11.72 -13.75
C ALA A 116 20.77 -10.86 -14.76
N GLU A 117 20.02 -11.52 -15.65
CA GLU A 117 19.18 -10.91 -16.68
C GLU A 117 17.71 -11.26 -16.45
N LEU A 118 16.83 -10.26 -16.55
CA LEU A 118 15.39 -10.41 -16.44
C LEU A 118 14.77 -10.62 -17.84
N ARG A 119 13.69 -11.38 -17.92
CA ARG A 119 12.94 -11.60 -19.17
C ARG A 119 11.69 -10.73 -19.22
N LEU A 120 11.88 -9.43 -19.46
CA LEU A 120 10.77 -8.47 -19.44
C LEU A 120 9.71 -8.72 -20.53
N ASP A 121 10.06 -9.39 -21.63
CA ASP A 121 9.13 -9.84 -22.66
C ASP A 121 8.11 -10.87 -22.14
N LYS A 122 8.45 -11.58 -21.06
CA LYS A 122 7.63 -12.61 -20.41
C LYS A 122 6.76 -12.07 -19.26
N ILE A 123 6.75 -10.76 -19.04
CA ILE A 123 5.99 -10.17 -17.94
C ILE A 123 4.52 -10.60 -17.96
N ASN A 124 4.02 -11.12 -16.84
CA ASN A 124 2.63 -11.52 -16.68
C ASN A 124 1.72 -10.28 -16.72
N LYS A 125 1.14 -10.03 -17.90
CA LYS A 125 0.31 -8.85 -18.16
C LYS A 125 -0.98 -8.86 -17.34
N ASP A 126 -1.56 -10.02 -17.06
CA ASP A 126 -2.82 -10.12 -16.33
C ASP A 126 -2.63 -9.80 -14.85
N ALA A 127 -1.58 -10.34 -14.24
CA ALA A 127 -1.19 -9.98 -12.87
C ALA A 127 -0.83 -8.49 -12.77
N ALA A 128 -0.04 -7.98 -13.73
CA ALA A 128 0.38 -6.58 -13.75
C ALA A 128 -0.78 -5.60 -13.94
N ARG A 129 -1.76 -5.91 -14.78
CA ARG A 129 -2.94 -5.05 -15.02
C ARG A 129 -3.85 -4.94 -13.81
N ARG A 130 -3.81 -5.92 -12.90
CA ARG A 130 -4.64 -5.98 -11.69
C ARG A 130 -4.08 -5.17 -10.51
N THR A 131 -2.90 -4.58 -10.62
CA THR A 131 -2.36 -3.69 -9.58
C THR A 131 -1.62 -2.49 -10.17
N ARG A 132 -1.96 -1.28 -9.72
CA ARG A 132 -1.27 -0.04 -10.14
C ARG A 132 0.15 0.07 -9.59
N SER A 133 0.50 -0.75 -8.61
CA SER A 133 1.81 -0.79 -7.98
C SER A 133 2.92 -1.25 -8.94
N VAL A 134 2.59 -1.86 -10.07
CA VAL A 134 3.57 -2.26 -11.10
C VAL A 134 4.37 -1.07 -11.65
N LEU A 135 3.81 0.15 -11.65
CA LEU A 135 4.56 1.35 -12.07
C LEU A 135 5.80 1.63 -11.21
N MET A 136 5.81 1.18 -9.95
CA MET A 136 6.96 1.31 -9.06
C MET A 136 8.15 0.42 -9.48
N LEU A 137 7.95 -0.57 -10.37
CA LEU A 137 9.06 -1.35 -10.93
C LEU A 137 10.00 -0.48 -11.79
N VAL A 138 9.52 0.65 -12.33
CA VAL A 138 10.32 1.51 -13.21
C VAL A 138 11.58 2.02 -12.50
N GLY A 139 11.47 2.52 -11.26
CA GLY A 139 12.62 3.04 -10.50
C GLY A 139 13.68 1.99 -10.21
N SER A 140 13.31 0.71 -10.19
CA SER A 140 14.28 -0.40 -10.09
C SER A 140 14.83 -0.83 -11.45
N LEU A 141 13.97 -0.96 -12.47
CA LEU A 141 14.31 -1.49 -13.78
C LEU A 141 15.12 -0.52 -14.66
N MET A 142 14.97 0.79 -14.43
CA MET A 142 15.75 1.83 -15.13
C MET A 142 17.27 1.67 -14.97
N HIS A 143 17.70 0.95 -13.93
CA HIS A 143 19.12 0.65 -13.69
C HIS A 143 19.64 -0.51 -14.52
N VAL A 144 18.76 -1.35 -15.05
CA VAL A 144 19.07 -2.60 -15.75
C VAL A 144 18.92 -2.45 -17.27
N TYR A 145 17.88 -1.74 -17.74
CA TYR A 145 17.59 -1.59 -19.17
C TYR A 145 17.43 -0.13 -19.56
N SER A 146 18.00 0.24 -20.70
CA SER A 146 17.81 1.58 -21.30
C SER A 146 16.50 1.71 -22.07
N ASP A 147 15.87 0.60 -22.47
CA ASP A 147 14.58 0.56 -23.14
C ASP A 147 13.80 -0.69 -22.69
N PHE A 148 12.56 -0.51 -22.24
CA PHE A 148 11.69 -1.61 -21.83
C PHE A 148 10.21 -1.22 -21.81
N LYS A 149 9.33 -2.22 -21.69
CA LYS A 149 7.88 -2.03 -21.62
C LYS A 149 7.30 -2.58 -20.32
N ILE A 150 6.37 -1.82 -19.72
CA ILE A 150 5.62 -2.23 -18.53
C ILE A 150 4.12 -2.25 -18.84
N PRO A 151 3.38 -3.31 -18.47
CA PRO A 151 1.94 -3.36 -18.71
C PRO A 151 1.19 -2.19 -18.05
N TYR A 152 0.20 -1.66 -18.77
CA TYR A 152 -0.65 -0.58 -18.26
C TYR A 152 -1.63 -1.13 -17.23
N ALA A 153 -1.51 -0.74 -15.96
CA ALA A 153 -2.55 -0.99 -14.96
C ALA A 153 -3.66 0.05 -15.09
N GLY A 154 -4.89 -0.40 -15.31
CA GLY A 154 -6.06 0.48 -15.54
C GLY A 154 -6.38 1.45 -14.39
N GLY A 155 -7.33 2.37 -14.65
CA GLY A 155 -7.76 3.43 -13.72
C GLY A 155 -8.36 2.93 -12.41
N CYS A 156 -8.23 3.73 -11.34
CA CYS A 156 -8.90 3.52 -10.06
C CYS A 156 -10.40 3.79 -10.17
N LYS A 157 -11.24 3.02 -9.44
CA LYS A 157 -12.63 3.44 -9.16
C LYS A 157 -12.72 4.52 -8.06
N LEU A 158 -11.60 4.96 -7.49
CA LEU A 158 -11.50 5.82 -6.30
C LEU A 158 -10.76 7.12 -6.68
N GLY A 159 -11.41 7.91 -7.54
CA GLY A 159 -10.89 9.17 -8.09
C GLY A 159 -9.94 9.02 -9.29
N GLU A 160 -9.73 10.12 -10.02
CA GLU A 160 -8.73 10.23 -11.08
C GLU A 160 -7.33 10.35 -10.43
N ARG A 161 -6.62 9.22 -10.32
CA ARG A 161 -5.20 9.22 -9.95
C ARG A 161 -4.39 9.15 -11.23
N THR A 162 -3.77 10.26 -11.63
CA THR A 162 -2.90 10.30 -12.82
C THR A 162 -1.54 9.65 -12.52
N ILE A 163 -0.82 9.29 -13.58
CA ILE A 163 0.56 8.79 -13.47
C ILE A 163 1.59 9.91 -13.55
N GLU A 164 1.17 11.12 -13.91
CA GLU A 164 2.02 12.27 -14.20
C GLU A 164 3.02 12.57 -13.06
N PRO A 165 2.64 12.46 -11.77
CA PRO A 165 3.60 12.64 -10.69
C PRO A 165 4.81 11.68 -10.75
N HIS A 166 4.60 10.44 -11.19
CA HIS A 166 5.72 9.50 -11.41
C HIS A 166 6.56 9.91 -12.61
N LEU A 167 5.93 10.44 -13.66
CA LEU A 167 6.62 10.86 -14.88
C LEU A 167 7.55 12.04 -14.58
N PHE A 168 7.01 13.09 -13.95
CA PHE A 168 7.77 14.28 -13.57
C PHE A 168 8.93 13.94 -12.63
N ALA A 169 8.71 13.03 -11.68
CA ALA A 169 9.75 12.66 -10.74
C ALA A 169 10.86 11.79 -11.36
N LEU A 170 10.53 10.88 -12.28
CA LEU A 170 11.50 9.98 -12.91
C LEU A 170 12.21 10.62 -14.11
N GLU A 171 11.60 11.61 -14.75
CA GLU A 171 12.23 12.48 -15.74
C GLU A 171 13.54 13.07 -15.22
N GLU A 172 13.56 13.49 -13.95
CA GLU A 172 14.77 14.02 -13.30
C GLU A 172 15.93 13.02 -13.27
N PHE A 173 15.66 11.72 -13.27
CA PHE A 173 16.69 10.67 -13.40
C PHE A 173 16.98 10.26 -14.86
N GLY A 174 16.36 10.96 -15.82
CA GLY A 174 16.53 10.75 -17.25
C GLY A 174 15.62 9.65 -17.82
N VAL A 175 14.51 9.34 -17.15
CA VAL A 175 13.51 8.38 -17.60
C VAL A 175 12.42 9.09 -18.39
N SER A 176 12.14 8.62 -19.59
CA SER A 176 10.98 9.00 -20.39
C SER A 176 9.98 7.86 -20.41
N ILE A 177 8.71 8.16 -20.16
CA ILE A 177 7.63 7.17 -20.15
C ILE A 177 6.55 7.63 -21.12
N VAL A 178 6.25 6.82 -22.11
CA VAL A 178 5.19 7.07 -23.10
C VAL A 178 4.09 6.03 -22.91
N ALA A 179 2.87 6.50 -22.65
CA ALA A 179 1.71 5.63 -22.55
C ALA A 179 1.21 5.23 -23.95
N HIS A 180 1.09 3.93 -24.19
CA HIS A 180 0.43 3.36 -25.37
C HIS A 180 -0.77 2.51 -24.94
N SER A 181 -1.57 2.06 -25.92
CA SER A 181 -2.68 1.14 -25.66
C SER A 181 -2.19 -0.14 -24.99
N GLY A 182 -2.43 -0.25 -23.67
CA GLY A 182 -2.13 -1.45 -22.88
C GLY A 182 -0.72 -1.58 -22.32
N SER A 183 0.20 -0.62 -22.55
CA SER A 183 1.55 -0.61 -21.95
C SER A 183 2.19 0.77 -21.90
N TYR A 184 3.10 0.96 -20.96
CA TYR A 184 4.07 2.05 -20.93
C TYR A 184 5.36 1.62 -21.63
N THR A 185 5.85 2.42 -22.58
CA THR A 185 7.22 2.31 -23.10
C THR A 185 8.10 3.22 -22.25
N VAL A 186 9.20 2.68 -21.74
CA VAL A 186 10.13 3.38 -20.85
C VAL A 186 11.50 3.40 -21.50
N THR A 187 12.07 4.59 -21.66
CA THR A 187 13.44 4.80 -22.13
C THR A 187 14.23 5.53 -21.05
N THR A 188 15.45 5.09 -20.78
CA THR A 188 16.31 5.65 -19.73
C THR A 188 17.63 6.16 -20.30
N LYS A 189 17.88 7.46 -20.15
CA LYS A 189 19.18 8.12 -20.34
C LYS A 189 19.66 8.63 -18.98
N LYS A 190 20.29 7.74 -18.21
CA LYS A 190 20.62 7.97 -16.78
C LYS A 190 21.31 9.32 -16.57
N ARG A 191 20.81 10.10 -15.61
CA ARG A 191 21.45 11.31 -15.09
C ARG A 191 21.31 11.38 -13.58
N ALA A 192 22.26 12.04 -12.93
CA ALA A 192 22.15 12.39 -11.52
C ALA A 192 21.36 13.71 -11.41
N PRO A 193 20.23 13.75 -10.71
CA PRO A 193 19.37 14.93 -10.67
C PRO A 193 19.94 16.07 -9.82
N GLY A 194 20.78 15.76 -8.83
CA GLY A 194 21.15 16.73 -7.79
C GLY A 194 19.98 17.01 -6.85
N GLU A 195 19.00 17.80 -7.28
CA GLU A 195 17.80 18.15 -6.50
C GLU A 195 16.52 17.84 -7.28
N ILE A 196 15.48 17.37 -6.59
CA ILE A 196 14.16 17.08 -7.16
C ILE A 196 13.09 17.60 -6.21
N THR A 197 12.07 18.26 -6.76
CA THR A 197 10.83 18.55 -6.03
C THR A 197 9.71 17.68 -6.58
N LEU A 198 9.08 16.88 -5.72
CA LEU A 198 7.94 16.06 -6.15
C LEU A 198 6.70 16.92 -6.34
N TYR A 199 5.99 16.68 -7.44
CA TYR A 199 4.75 17.38 -7.78
C TYR A 199 3.66 17.19 -6.73
N GLU A 200 3.61 16.01 -6.10
CA GLU A 200 2.78 15.71 -4.95
C GLU A 200 3.54 14.83 -3.94
N GLN A 201 3.12 14.88 -2.66
CA GLN A 201 3.62 13.98 -1.61
C GLN A 201 2.98 12.58 -1.72
N GLY A 202 3.13 11.96 -2.89
CA GLY A 202 2.58 10.63 -3.18
C GLY A 202 3.46 9.51 -2.62
N ASN A 203 2.85 8.55 -1.91
CA ASN A 203 3.55 7.40 -1.33
C ASN A 203 4.28 6.56 -2.38
N THR A 204 3.60 6.20 -3.47
CA THR A 204 4.19 5.39 -4.54
C THR A 204 5.20 6.17 -5.37
N VAL A 205 4.99 7.47 -5.58
CA VAL A 205 5.93 8.37 -6.29
C VAL A 205 7.24 8.45 -5.51
N THR A 206 7.16 8.72 -4.21
CA THR A 206 8.32 8.81 -3.31
C THR A 206 9.07 7.47 -3.27
N ASN A 207 8.36 6.34 -3.23
CA ASN A 207 8.99 5.01 -3.30
C ASN A 207 9.73 4.78 -4.63
N ASN A 208 9.17 5.24 -5.75
CA ASN A 208 9.81 5.12 -7.06
C ASN A 208 11.11 5.94 -7.13
N VAL A 209 11.07 7.16 -6.60
CA VAL A 209 12.23 8.06 -6.47
C VAL A 209 13.29 7.48 -5.55
N LEU A 210 12.90 6.91 -4.40
CA LEU A 210 13.82 6.21 -3.51
C LEU A 210 14.56 5.08 -4.21
N MET A 211 13.85 4.26 -5.01
CA MET A 211 14.46 3.18 -5.78
C MET A 211 15.36 3.69 -6.92
N ALA A 212 14.95 4.77 -7.61
CA ALA A 212 15.76 5.41 -8.64
C ALA A 212 17.06 6.00 -8.05
N ALA A 213 16.95 6.76 -6.97
CA ALA A 213 18.08 7.36 -6.27
C ALA A 213 19.02 6.33 -5.63
N ALA A 214 18.50 5.20 -5.13
CA ALA A 214 19.27 4.16 -4.46
C ALA A 214 20.46 3.62 -5.27
N ARG A 215 20.36 3.62 -6.61
CA ARG A 215 21.44 3.18 -7.51
C ARG A 215 22.00 4.27 -8.43
N THR A 216 21.56 5.51 -8.26
CA THR A 216 22.13 6.66 -8.97
C THR A 216 23.39 7.12 -8.24
N GLU A 217 24.48 7.30 -8.97
CA GLU A 217 25.73 7.79 -8.38
C GLU A 217 25.59 9.24 -7.92
N GLY A 218 26.13 9.55 -6.74
CA GLY A 218 26.04 10.87 -6.13
C GLY A 218 24.93 10.99 -5.08
N THR A 219 24.58 12.24 -4.76
CA THR A 219 23.54 12.56 -3.78
C THR A 219 22.35 13.20 -4.49
N THR A 220 21.16 12.69 -4.20
CA THR A 220 19.87 13.26 -4.59
C THR A 220 19.21 13.88 -3.38
N TYR A 221 18.86 15.15 -3.48
CA TYR A 221 18.00 15.86 -2.53
C TYR A 221 16.56 15.84 -3.05
N VAL A 222 15.62 15.39 -2.23
CA VAL A 222 14.20 15.29 -2.58
C VAL A 222 13.40 16.20 -1.67
N GLN A 223 12.66 17.14 -2.26
CA GLN A 223 11.65 17.94 -1.59
C GLN A 223 10.25 17.39 -1.85
N SER A 224 9.34 17.63 -0.91
CA SER A 224 7.96 17.11 -0.96
C SER A 224 7.91 15.59 -1.02
N ALA A 225 8.81 14.91 -0.32
CA ALA A 225 8.71 13.46 -0.11
C ALA A 225 7.52 13.13 0.81
N SER A 226 6.83 12.02 0.56
CA SER A 226 5.88 11.51 1.54
C SER A 226 6.61 10.94 2.76
N GLY A 227 6.19 11.36 3.95
CA GLY A 227 6.67 10.81 5.21
C GLY A 227 5.95 9.54 5.67
N ASP A 228 5.03 8.97 4.88
CA ASP A 228 4.16 7.88 5.32
C ASP A 228 4.91 6.56 5.60
N TYR A 229 4.29 5.66 6.37
CA TYR A 229 4.96 4.50 6.97
C TYR A 229 5.61 3.55 5.95
N MET A 230 4.99 3.33 4.79
CA MET A 230 5.55 2.45 3.75
C MET A 230 6.79 3.06 3.07
N VAL A 231 6.89 4.40 3.04
CA VAL A 231 8.07 5.12 2.54
C VAL A 231 9.21 5.01 3.55
N GLN A 232 8.90 5.17 4.84
CA GLN A 232 9.88 4.97 5.91
C GLN A 232 10.42 3.53 5.91
N ASP A 233 9.55 2.52 5.83
CA ASP A 233 9.95 1.11 5.85
C ASP A 233 10.80 0.72 4.62
N LEU A 234 10.44 1.21 3.42
CA LEU A 234 11.28 1.07 2.24
C LEU A 234 12.65 1.74 2.42
N SER A 235 12.69 2.94 2.99
CA SER A 235 13.94 3.67 3.25
C SER A 235 14.86 2.87 4.16
N HIS A 236 14.34 2.26 5.22
CA HIS A 236 15.13 1.43 6.12
C HIS A 236 15.63 0.13 5.45
N PHE A 237 14.85 -0.47 4.55
CA PHE A 237 15.31 -1.58 3.72
C PHE A 237 16.47 -1.17 2.79
N LEU A 238 16.37 -0.04 2.12
CA LEU A 238 17.44 0.50 1.27
C LEU A 238 18.71 0.82 2.08
N VAL A 239 18.56 1.33 3.30
CA VAL A 239 19.68 1.51 4.24
C VAL A 239 20.35 0.17 4.58
N LYS A 240 19.59 -0.90 4.79
CA LYS A 240 20.17 -2.26 4.98
C LYS A 240 20.91 -2.76 3.75
N LEU A 241 20.56 -2.30 2.55
CA LEU A 241 21.26 -2.59 1.30
C LEU A 241 22.52 -1.73 1.07
N GLY A 242 22.76 -0.71 1.91
CA GLY A 242 23.96 0.14 1.85
C GLY A 242 23.73 1.55 1.29
N VAL A 243 22.48 1.90 0.96
CA VAL A 243 22.12 3.27 0.57
C VAL A 243 22.17 4.18 1.81
N LYS A 244 22.70 5.39 1.70
CA LYS A 244 22.62 6.36 2.81
C LYS A 244 21.39 7.24 2.62
N ILE A 245 20.49 7.26 3.60
CA ILE A 245 19.26 8.06 3.55
C ILE A 245 19.14 8.86 4.85
N GLU A 246 19.08 10.19 4.72
CA GLU A 246 18.85 11.15 5.80
C GLU A 246 17.46 11.79 5.61
N GLY A 247 16.80 12.17 6.72
CA GLY A 247 15.48 12.82 6.70
C GLY A 247 14.28 11.87 6.60
N ILE A 248 14.46 10.56 6.84
CA ILE A 248 13.37 9.56 6.80
C ILE A 248 12.19 10.01 7.67
N GLY A 249 10.99 10.02 7.09
CA GLY A 249 9.76 10.47 7.74
C GLY A 249 9.50 11.97 7.66
N THR A 250 10.37 12.73 7.00
CA THR A 250 10.22 14.16 6.73
C THR A 250 9.99 14.40 5.24
N PRO A 251 9.49 15.58 4.83
CA PRO A 251 9.33 15.93 3.41
C PRO A 251 10.65 16.23 2.70
N PHE A 252 11.78 16.21 3.41
CA PHE A 252 13.11 16.45 2.86
C PHE A 252 13.96 15.19 3.02
N LEU A 253 14.29 14.54 1.90
CA LEU A 253 15.18 13.38 1.91
C LEU A 253 16.51 13.75 1.26
N ARG A 254 17.60 13.27 1.85
CA ARG A 254 18.92 13.27 1.22
C ARG A 254 19.38 11.84 1.05
N ILE A 255 19.51 11.42 -0.21
CA ILE A 255 19.77 10.04 -0.60
C ILE A 255 21.12 9.97 -1.30
N THR A 256 22.09 9.27 -0.73
CA THR A 256 23.36 8.95 -1.42
C THR A 256 23.28 7.52 -1.90
N GLY A 257 23.17 7.36 -3.23
CA GLY A 257 23.02 6.07 -3.89
C GLY A 257 24.32 5.28 -3.97
N VAL A 258 24.19 3.99 -4.30
CA VAL A 258 25.32 3.07 -4.55
C VAL A 258 25.19 2.45 -5.94
N PRO A 259 26.22 2.48 -6.79
CA PRO A 259 26.08 2.12 -8.20
C PRO A 259 25.61 0.66 -8.43
N TYR A 260 25.99 -0.22 -7.51
CA TYR A 260 25.70 -1.64 -7.56
C TYR A 260 25.42 -2.22 -6.18
N ILE A 261 24.39 -3.05 -6.08
CA ILE A 261 23.98 -3.70 -4.83
C ILE A 261 24.01 -5.21 -5.05
N LYS A 262 24.83 -5.91 -4.27
CA LYS A 262 24.84 -7.37 -4.18
C LYS A 262 25.10 -7.79 -2.75
N LYS A 263 24.03 -8.10 -2.03
CA LYS A 263 24.08 -8.41 -0.61
C LYS A 263 23.06 -9.48 -0.25
N ASN A 264 23.44 -10.43 0.60
CA ASN A 264 22.47 -11.26 1.28
C ASN A 264 21.86 -10.45 2.41
N VAL A 265 20.58 -10.11 2.30
CA VAL A 265 19.88 -9.25 3.26
C VAL A 265 18.68 -9.98 3.84
N THR A 266 18.47 -9.82 5.15
CA THR A 266 17.24 -10.23 5.82
C THR A 266 16.54 -8.98 6.34
N TYR A 267 15.25 -8.83 6.04
CA TYR A 267 14.43 -7.69 6.46
C TYR A 267 13.03 -8.16 6.86
N SER A 268 12.39 -7.50 7.81
CA SER A 268 10.98 -7.76 8.15
C SER A 268 10.20 -6.49 7.86
N PRO A 269 9.12 -6.51 7.08
CA PRO A 269 8.23 -5.36 7.03
C PRO A 269 7.66 -5.10 8.43
N THR A 270 7.39 -3.83 8.69
CA THR A 270 6.69 -3.38 9.90
C THR A 270 5.23 -3.85 9.94
N GLU A 271 4.60 -3.78 11.12
CA GLU A 271 3.17 -3.98 11.35
C GLU A 271 2.29 -2.96 10.63
N ASP A 272 1.05 -3.35 10.31
CA ASP A 272 0.12 -2.55 9.53
C ASP A 272 -0.67 -1.54 10.40
N PRO A 273 -0.42 -0.22 10.29
CA PRO A 273 -1.20 0.78 11.03
C PRO A 273 -2.68 0.83 10.59
N ILE A 274 -3.01 0.40 9.37
CA ILE A 274 -4.39 0.37 8.88
C ILE A 274 -5.15 -0.79 9.53
N GLU A 275 -4.50 -1.94 9.71
CA GLU A 275 -5.07 -3.08 10.46
C GLU A 275 -5.25 -2.72 11.95
N ALA A 276 -4.33 -1.93 12.53
CA ALA A 276 -4.50 -1.42 13.88
C ALA A 276 -5.80 -0.61 14.01
N MET A 277 -6.04 0.33 13.09
CA MET A 277 -7.26 1.14 13.11
C MET A 277 -8.53 0.34 12.83
N PHE A 278 -8.46 -0.73 12.02
CA PHE A 278 -9.57 -1.66 11.85
C PHE A 278 -10.01 -2.28 13.18
N PHE A 279 -9.06 -2.81 13.97
CA PHE A 279 -9.39 -3.43 15.26
C PHE A 279 -9.80 -2.39 16.32
N ILE A 280 -9.15 -1.23 16.38
CA ILE A 280 -9.55 -0.13 17.28
C ILE A 280 -10.99 0.30 16.99
N SER A 281 -11.31 0.55 15.71
CA SER A 281 -12.65 0.91 15.27
C SER A 281 -13.68 -0.16 15.58
N SER A 282 -13.35 -1.44 15.33
CA SER A 282 -14.22 -2.57 15.69
C SER A 282 -14.53 -2.61 17.19
N ALA A 283 -13.51 -2.40 18.05
CA ALA A 283 -13.68 -2.37 19.50
C ALA A 283 -14.59 -1.24 19.96
N VAL A 284 -14.38 -0.04 19.41
CA VAL A 284 -15.19 1.14 19.72
C VAL A 284 -16.63 0.94 19.27
N THR A 285 -16.86 0.53 18.02
CA THR A 285 -18.20 0.35 17.47
C THR A 285 -19.00 -0.74 18.20
N THR A 286 -18.33 -1.74 18.77
CA THR A 286 -18.96 -2.83 19.52
C THR A 286 -18.91 -2.64 21.04
N ASN A 287 -18.53 -1.45 21.54
CA ASN A 287 -18.31 -1.16 22.96
C ASN A 287 -17.56 -2.29 23.71
N SER A 288 -16.46 -2.74 23.12
CA SER A 288 -15.74 -3.95 23.54
C SER A 288 -14.37 -3.62 24.13
N GLU A 289 -13.90 -4.50 25.01
CA GLU A 289 -12.52 -4.46 25.49
C GLU A 289 -11.67 -5.46 24.72
N ILE A 290 -10.67 -4.96 23.97
CA ILE A 290 -9.74 -5.81 23.24
C ILE A 290 -8.30 -5.31 23.41
N LYS A 291 -7.37 -6.25 23.41
CA LYS A 291 -5.93 -5.95 23.35
C LYS A 291 -5.45 -6.06 21.90
N VAL A 292 -4.91 -4.97 21.36
CA VAL A 292 -4.24 -4.97 20.05
C VAL A 292 -2.73 -4.98 20.29
N GLU A 293 -2.07 -6.06 19.89
CA GLU A 293 -0.64 -6.26 20.09
C GLU A 293 0.17 -5.77 18.90
N ARG A 294 1.38 -5.27 19.16
CA ARG A 294 2.34 -4.81 18.14
C ARG A 294 1.88 -3.60 17.32
N VAL A 295 1.22 -2.63 17.96
CA VAL A 295 0.77 -1.41 17.31
C VAL A 295 1.95 -0.48 17.01
N PRO A 296 2.16 -0.03 15.75
CA PRO A 296 3.12 1.01 15.41
C PRO A 296 2.59 2.39 15.83
N TYR A 297 2.50 2.61 17.15
CA TYR A 297 1.73 3.68 17.77
C TYR A 297 2.13 5.10 17.33
N ARG A 298 3.37 5.31 16.90
CA ARG A 298 3.83 6.61 16.40
C ARG A 298 3.21 6.98 15.05
N TRP A 299 2.85 6.01 14.23
CA TRP A 299 2.24 6.25 12.92
C TRP A 299 0.73 6.45 12.96
N ILE A 300 0.08 6.03 14.05
CA ILE A 300 -1.35 6.30 14.30
C ILE A 300 -1.57 7.21 15.50
N ALA A 301 -0.54 7.97 15.91
CA ALA A 301 -0.55 8.75 17.14
C ALA A 301 -1.65 9.82 17.13
N LEU A 302 -1.92 10.42 15.97
CA LEU A 302 -2.96 11.43 15.84
C LEU A 302 -4.36 10.81 15.92
N GLU A 303 -4.56 9.63 15.34
CA GLU A 303 -5.80 8.88 15.43
C GLU A 303 -6.09 8.50 16.88
N LEU A 304 -5.10 7.95 17.59
CA LEU A 304 -5.21 7.62 19.02
C LEU A 304 -5.54 8.86 19.86
N LEU A 305 -4.82 9.96 19.65
CA LEU A 305 -5.09 11.22 20.35
C LEU A 305 -6.52 11.72 20.12
N LYS A 306 -7.01 11.65 18.88
CA LYS A 306 -8.39 12.05 18.56
C LYS A 306 -9.40 11.19 19.32
N LEU A 307 -9.20 9.88 19.39
CA LEU A 307 -10.08 8.97 20.14
C LEU A 307 -10.03 9.23 21.65
N GLU A 308 -8.85 9.50 22.22
CA GLU A 308 -8.72 9.90 23.63
C GLU A 308 -9.45 11.21 23.91
N LYS A 309 -9.39 12.19 23.00
CA LYS A 309 -10.15 13.44 23.11
C LYS A 309 -11.65 13.26 22.94
N MET A 310 -12.09 12.20 22.26
CA MET A 310 -13.48 11.76 22.25
C MET A 310 -13.90 11.06 23.55
N GLY A 311 -12.96 10.80 24.46
CA GLY A 311 -13.21 10.15 25.76
C GLY A 311 -12.90 8.66 25.79
N LEU A 312 -12.34 8.09 24.72
CA LEU A 312 -11.95 6.68 24.70
C LEU A 312 -10.81 6.43 25.69
N GLN A 313 -10.97 5.41 26.54
CA GLN A 313 -9.92 4.99 27.46
C GLN A 313 -9.01 3.97 26.78
N ILE A 314 -7.71 4.26 26.73
CA ILE A 314 -6.69 3.42 26.11
C ILE A 314 -5.57 3.17 27.12
N SER A 315 -5.28 1.91 27.41
CA SER A 315 -4.09 1.54 28.17
C SER A 315 -2.93 1.23 27.24
N TYR A 316 -1.74 1.76 27.57
CA TYR A 316 -0.52 1.57 26.78
C TYR A 316 0.47 0.65 27.47
N GLY A 317 0.88 -0.42 26.78
CA GLY A 317 2.01 -1.25 27.17
C GLY A 317 3.37 -0.57 26.99
N LYS A 318 4.42 -1.20 27.51
CA LYS A 318 5.80 -0.73 27.33
C LYS A 318 6.19 -0.75 25.85
N PRO A 319 6.90 0.26 25.34
CA PRO A 319 7.38 0.25 23.97
C PRO A 319 8.48 -0.81 23.76
N TYR A 320 8.49 -1.41 22.58
CA TYR A 320 9.52 -2.35 22.13
C TYR A 320 9.76 -2.23 20.62
N LYS A 321 10.84 -2.80 20.09
CA LYS A 321 11.18 -2.71 18.67
C LYS A 321 10.44 -3.75 17.82
N ALA A 322 10.07 -3.35 16.60
CA ALA A 322 9.64 -4.27 15.55
C ALA A 322 10.79 -5.18 15.09
N ALA A 323 10.46 -6.20 14.30
CA ALA A 323 11.45 -7.16 13.79
C ALA A 323 12.48 -6.54 12.83
N ASN A 324 12.19 -5.37 12.24
CA ASN A 324 13.19 -4.58 11.48
C ASN A 324 14.22 -3.86 12.38
N GLY A 325 13.99 -3.82 13.70
CA GLY A 325 14.85 -3.17 14.69
C GLY A 325 14.73 -1.64 14.76
N VAL A 326 13.85 -1.03 13.94
CA VAL A 326 13.76 0.43 13.81
C VAL A 326 12.45 0.97 14.36
N VAL A 327 11.32 0.39 13.94
CA VAL A 327 9.98 0.89 14.28
C VAL A 327 9.67 0.59 15.74
N ASP A 328 9.13 1.59 16.45
CA ASP A 328 8.65 1.43 17.82
C ASP A 328 7.21 0.90 17.82
N LEU A 329 7.01 -0.21 18.51
CA LEU A 329 5.73 -0.85 18.73
C LEU A 329 5.33 -0.74 20.19
N ARG A 330 4.04 -0.90 20.46
CA ARG A 330 3.52 -1.22 21.80
C ARG A 330 2.21 -1.98 21.69
N ASP A 331 1.88 -2.74 22.72
CA ASP A 331 0.54 -3.27 22.85
C ASP A 331 -0.37 -2.16 23.40
N ILE A 332 -1.62 -2.11 22.95
CA ILE A 332 -2.64 -1.22 23.50
C ILE A 332 -3.87 -2.03 23.89
N THR A 333 -4.56 -1.60 24.94
CA THR A 333 -5.88 -2.14 25.30
C THR A 333 -6.90 -1.03 25.14
N ILE A 334 -7.90 -1.28 24.29
CA ILE A 334 -9.07 -0.42 24.16
C ILE A 334 -10.08 -0.87 25.20
N HIS A 335 -10.54 0.05 26.05
CA HIS A 335 -11.54 -0.26 27.07
C HIS A 335 -12.95 0.11 26.61
N LYS A 336 -13.95 -0.49 27.25
CA LYS A 336 -15.37 -0.14 27.04
C LYS A 336 -15.60 1.34 27.32
N HIS A 337 -16.33 2.00 26.43
CA HIS A 337 -16.72 3.40 26.60
C HIS A 337 -18.09 3.56 27.25
N ASN A 338 -18.96 2.54 27.23
CA ASN A 338 -20.27 2.55 27.89
C ASN A 338 -21.12 3.79 27.53
N GLY A 339 -21.06 4.22 26.26
CA GLY A 339 -21.77 5.41 25.77
C GLY A 339 -21.18 6.76 26.21
N SER A 340 -19.95 6.78 26.76
CA SER A 340 -19.31 8.03 27.22
C SER A 340 -18.63 8.85 26.12
N LEU A 341 -18.60 8.35 24.89
CA LEU A 341 -17.88 9.02 23.80
C LEU A 341 -18.59 10.30 23.39
N LYS A 342 -17.79 11.31 23.04
CA LYS A 342 -18.27 12.59 22.55
C LYS A 342 -17.61 12.90 21.22
N ALA A 343 -18.41 13.35 20.25
CA ALA A 343 -17.89 13.83 18.98
C ALA A 343 -16.93 15.01 19.22
N LEU A 344 -15.84 15.05 18.44
CA LEU A 344 -14.95 16.21 18.43
C LEU A 344 -15.67 17.41 17.80
N THR A 345 -15.43 18.60 18.36
CA THR A 345 -15.88 19.86 17.74
C THR A 345 -15.15 20.13 16.43
N ASP A 346 -13.86 19.77 16.37
CA ASP A 346 -13.03 19.93 15.18
C ASP A 346 -13.25 18.83 14.15
N LYS A 347 -13.14 19.20 12.87
CA LYS A 347 -13.28 18.28 11.74
C LYS A 347 -12.20 17.19 11.75
N ILE A 348 -12.63 15.93 11.64
CA ILE A 348 -11.78 14.79 11.28
C ILE A 348 -11.67 14.76 9.75
N HIS A 349 -10.47 15.01 9.22
CA HIS A 349 -10.21 15.05 7.79
C HIS A 349 -8.83 14.48 7.50
N PRO A 350 -8.62 13.92 6.30
CA PRO A 350 -7.35 13.32 5.95
C PRO A 350 -6.31 14.42 5.71
N ASN A 351 -5.07 14.15 6.05
CA ASN A 351 -3.95 15.05 5.76
C ASN A 351 -2.68 14.23 5.52
N LEU A 352 -1.67 14.83 4.89
CA LEU A 352 -0.38 14.20 4.65
C LEU A 352 0.30 13.89 5.99
N TYR A 353 1.06 12.79 6.05
CA TYR A 353 1.80 12.40 7.24
C TYR A 353 2.68 13.57 7.75
N PRO A 354 2.71 13.87 9.07
CA PRO A 354 2.16 13.11 10.21
C PRO A 354 0.68 13.40 10.53
N GLY A 355 -0.07 13.96 9.60
CA GLY A 355 -1.52 14.12 9.68
C GLY A 355 -2.29 12.79 9.61
N LEU A 356 -3.62 12.87 9.70
CA LEU A 356 -4.49 11.69 9.77
C LEU A 356 -4.45 10.94 8.43
N ASN A 357 -4.06 9.67 8.50
CA ASN A 357 -3.85 8.89 7.28
C ASN A 357 -5.18 8.75 6.50
N PRO A 358 -5.21 9.08 5.19
CA PRO A 358 -6.43 8.94 4.39
C PRO A 358 -7.06 7.55 4.43
N ASP A 359 -6.26 6.49 4.56
CA ASP A 359 -6.73 5.11 4.66
C ASP A 359 -7.36 4.80 6.04
N ASN A 360 -7.04 5.60 7.06
CA ASN A 360 -7.61 5.47 8.40
C ASN A 360 -8.93 6.25 8.57
N LEU A 361 -9.18 7.26 7.73
CA LEU A 361 -10.38 8.09 7.80
C LEU A 361 -11.70 7.29 7.78
N PRO A 362 -11.89 6.27 6.90
CA PRO A 362 -13.12 5.49 6.88
C PRO A 362 -13.44 4.79 8.20
N TYR A 363 -12.43 4.46 9.02
CA TYR A 363 -12.64 3.82 10.32
C TYR A 363 -13.24 4.75 11.38
N PHE A 364 -13.20 6.07 11.17
CA PHE A 364 -13.93 7.02 12.01
C PHE A 364 -15.43 7.05 11.72
N VAL A 365 -15.89 6.56 10.57
CA VAL A 365 -17.32 6.51 10.22
C VAL A 365 -18.12 5.65 11.21
N PRO A 366 -17.80 4.35 11.42
CA PRO A 366 -18.54 3.53 12.39
C PRO A 366 -18.29 3.96 13.85
N ILE A 367 -17.20 4.67 14.14
CA ILE A 367 -16.94 5.28 15.46
C ILE A 367 -17.86 6.48 15.70
N ALA A 368 -18.15 7.28 14.67
CA ALA A 368 -19.05 8.42 14.78
C ALA A 368 -20.54 8.01 14.93
N CYS A 369 -20.86 6.73 14.74
CA CYS A 369 -22.21 6.19 14.90
C CYS A 369 -22.53 5.72 16.32
N VAL A 370 -21.57 5.73 17.25
CA VAL A 370 -21.74 5.24 18.64
C VAL A 370 -21.75 6.34 19.70
#